data_AF-A0A9E9LYK9-F1
#
_entry.id   AF-A0A9E9LYK9-F1
#
_cell.length_a   1.000
_cell.length_b   1.000
_cell.length_c   1.000
_cell.angle_alpha   90.00
_cell.angle_beta   90.00
_cell.angle_gamma   90.00
#
_symmetry.space_group_name_H-M   'P 1'
#
loop_
_entity.id
_entity.type
_entity.pdbx_description
1 polymer ?
#
loop_
_entity_poly.entity_id
_entity_poly.type
_entity_poly.pdbx_seq_one_letter_code
_entity_poly.pdbx_strand_id
1 'polypeptide(L)'
;MIFSKHNGYGPDGLRTCHKGGGSSKSAEKMEKQRQARIAAAVDAINSIFAQSDRDKLYDEQKDVIYDINSRDVERQYENAERSNRFGLARNGLLGGSVDIDSNAELQRKNNEGLMQATGLADSAAANLKLQDERNRQSLISMAQSDIGSGTAQSLAQQSLANAADNAYADRATASIGSLFDDMGQAYLSAKYHGNSSGDSSSAFNLNNSGGTAGQSNYQGHVFRGVNN
;
A
#
# COMPACT_ATOMS: atom_id res chain seq x y z
N MET A 1 54.50 -72.32 1.28
CA MET A 1 53.40 -71.76 2.08
C MET A 1 53.00 -70.41 1.49
N ILE A 2 51.76 -70.31 1.01
CA ILE A 2 51.20 -69.09 0.42
C ILE A 2 50.67 -68.23 1.58
N PHE A 3 51.30 -67.09 1.86
CA PHE A 3 50.78 -66.12 2.82
C PHE A 3 49.92 -65.08 2.08
N SER A 4 48.61 -65.18 2.33
CA SER A 4 47.57 -64.28 1.82
C SER A 4 47.84 -62.82 2.19
N LYS A 5 47.85 -61.95 1.18
CA LYS A 5 48.05 -60.49 1.30
C LYS A 5 46.78 -59.76 1.72
N HIS A 6 46.06 -60.21 2.76
CA HIS A 6 44.81 -59.56 3.18
C HIS A 6 44.72 -59.56 4.70
N ASN A 7 45.12 -58.45 5.33
CA ASN A 7 44.44 -57.82 6.48
C ASN A 7 45.33 -56.73 7.07
N GLY A 8 44.84 -55.49 7.09
CA GLY A 8 45.55 -54.26 7.49
C GLY A 8 46.07 -54.20 8.93
N TYR A 9 47.07 -55.02 9.22
CA TYR A 9 47.83 -55.05 10.46
C TYR A 9 49.30 -54.79 10.18
N GLY A 10 49.92 -53.95 11.00
CA GLY A 10 51.37 -53.73 10.98
C GLY A 10 52.14 -54.95 11.51
N PRO A 11 53.48 -54.99 11.34
CA PRO A 11 54.35 -56.08 11.82
C PRO A 11 54.31 -56.29 13.34
N ASP A 12 53.73 -55.34 14.07
CA ASP A 12 53.49 -55.24 15.50
C ASP A 12 52.05 -55.63 15.91
N GLY A 13 51.23 -56.14 14.99
CA GLY A 13 49.90 -56.71 15.28
C GLY A 13 48.83 -55.68 15.65
N LEU A 14 49.15 -54.39 15.62
CA LEU A 14 48.19 -53.31 15.78
C LEU A 14 47.46 -53.06 14.45
N ARG A 15 46.14 -52.86 14.52
CA ARG A 15 45.36 -52.38 13.37
C ARG A 15 45.99 -51.05 12.95
N THR A 16 46.45 -50.96 11.70
CA THR A 16 46.81 -49.65 11.14
C THR A 16 45.52 -48.85 11.00
N CYS A 17 45.12 -48.13 12.05
CA CYS A 17 44.13 -47.09 11.93
C CYS A 17 44.77 -46.03 11.03
N HIS A 18 44.48 -46.12 9.74
CA HIS A 18 44.71 -45.03 8.83
C HIS A 18 43.78 -43.89 9.29
N LYS A 19 44.26 -43.10 10.25
CA LYS A 19 43.81 -41.72 10.49
C LYS A 19 44.34 -40.88 9.33
N GLY A 20 43.95 -41.26 8.11
CA GLY A 20 44.28 -40.56 6.88
C GLY A 20 43.43 -39.31 6.83
N GLY A 21 44.03 -38.19 7.20
CA GLY A 21 43.42 -36.85 7.18
C GLY A 21 43.11 -36.36 5.77
N GLY A 22 42.08 -36.94 5.14
CA GLY A 22 41.55 -36.51 3.85
C GLY A 22 40.36 -35.54 3.94
N SER A 23 39.98 -35.13 5.15
CA SER A 23 38.65 -34.54 5.37
C SER A 23 38.58 -33.01 5.26
N SER A 24 39.66 -32.26 5.39
CA SER A 24 39.59 -30.78 5.41
C SER A 24 39.63 -30.17 4.01
N LYS A 25 40.64 -30.49 3.18
CA LYS A 25 40.81 -29.87 1.85
C LYS A 25 39.71 -30.26 0.85
N SER A 26 39.19 -31.48 0.94
CA SER A 26 38.10 -31.98 0.09
C SER A 26 36.76 -31.37 0.51
N ALA A 27 36.52 -31.26 1.82
CA ALA A 27 35.35 -30.57 2.36
C ALA A 27 35.40 -29.06 2.08
N GLU A 28 36.57 -28.42 2.19
CA GLU A 28 36.78 -27.02 1.87
C GLU A 28 36.52 -26.72 0.39
N LYS A 29 36.95 -27.60 -0.52
CA LYS A 29 36.63 -27.48 -1.96
C LYS A 29 35.14 -27.63 -2.24
N MET A 30 34.47 -28.58 -1.58
CA MET A 30 33.02 -28.76 -1.73
C MET A 30 32.23 -27.58 -1.16
N GLU A 31 32.63 -27.04 0.00
CA GLU A 31 32.00 -25.87 0.61
C GLU A 31 32.27 -24.60 -0.23
N LYS A 32 33.48 -24.43 -0.76
CA LYS A 32 33.80 -23.34 -1.70
C LYS A 32 32.98 -23.42 -2.99
N GLN A 33 32.75 -24.62 -3.52
CA GLN A 33 31.86 -24.82 -4.67
C GLN A 33 30.41 -24.49 -4.33
N ARG A 34 29.94 -24.83 -3.12
CA ARG A 34 28.61 -24.48 -2.63
C ARG A 34 28.44 -22.96 -2.57
N GLN A 35 29.38 -22.27 -1.94
CA GLN A 35 29.38 -20.81 -1.83
C GLN A 35 29.46 -20.14 -3.21
N ALA A 36 30.24 -20.67 -4.14
CA ALA A 36 30.32 -20.14 -5.51
C ALA A 36 28.99 -20.27 -6.27
N ARG A 37 28.24 -21.36 -6.07
CA ARG A 37 26.90 -21.52 -6.67
C ARG A 37 25.88 -20.55 -6.06
N ILE A 38 25.91 -20.37 -4.74
CA ILE A 38 25.04 -19.42 -4.05
C ILE A 38 25.34 -17.99 -4.53
N ALA A 39 26.62 -17.61 -4.60
CA ALA A 39 27.03 -16.29 -5.09
C ALA A 39 26.57 -16.06 -6.54
N ALA A 40 26.81 -17.02 -7.44
CA ALA A 40 26.36 -16.92 -8.82
C ALA A 40 24.83 -16.81 -8.95
N ALA A 41 24.07 -17.51 -8.10
CA ALA A 41 22.61 -17.41 -8.07
C ALA A 41 22.13 -16.03 -7.59
N VAL A 42 22.75 -15.50 -6.53
CA VAL A 42 22.46 -14.15 -6.02
C VAL A 42 22.80 -13.09 -7.07
N ASP A 43 23.95 -13.21 -7.75
CA ASP A 43 24.35 -12.29 -8.82
C ASP A 43 23.37 -12.35 -10.00
N ALA A 44 22.90 -13.54 -10.39
CA ALA A 44 21.91 -13.69 -11.43
C ALA A 44 20.57 -13.02 -11.04
N ILE A 45 20.09 -13.22 -9.81
CA ILE A 45 18.89 -12.55 -9.30
C ILE A 45 19.08 -11.03 -9.36
N ASN A 46 20.18 -10.52 -8.81
CA ASN A 46 20.49 -9.09 -8.84
C ASN A 46 20.55 -8.54 -10.26
N SER A 47 21.12 -9.29 -11.22
CA SER A 47 21.16 -8.88 -12.63
C SER A 47 19.76 -8.77 -13.25
N ILE A 48 18.83 -9.68 -12.93
CA ILE A 48 17.44 -9.65 -13.42
C ILE A 48 16.72 -8.40 -12.90
N PHE A 49 16.91 -8.07 -11.62
CA PHE A 49 16.34 -6.85 -11.03
C PHE A 49 17.03 -5.57 -11.51
N ALA A 50 18.31 -5.62 -11.88
CA ALA A 50 19.06 -4.48 -12.42
C ALA A 50 18.79 -4.21 -13.91
N GLN A 51 18.59 -5.26 -14.72
CA GLN A 51 18.34 -5.15 -16.16
C GLN A 51 16.90 -4.80 -16.51
N SER A 52 15.97 -4.84 -15.54
CA SER A 52 14.54 -4.70 -15.78
C SER A 52 14.04 -3.24 -15.83
N ASP A 53 14.92 -2.26 -16.04
CA ASP A 53 14.57 -0.83 -16.17
C ASP A 53 13.59 -0.35 -15.07
N ARG A 54 13.74 -0.88 -13.84
CA ARG A 54 12.75 -0.69 -12.76
C ARG A 54 12.56 0.76 -12.38
N ASP A 55 13.63 1.55 -12.44
CA ASP A 55 13.58 2.99 -12.18
C ASP A 55 12.58 3.70 -13.09
N LYS A 56 12.59 3.37 -14.40
CA LYS A 56 11.60 3.91 -15.35
C LYS A 56 10.19 3.47 -15.01
N LEU A 57 9.99 2.23 -14.58
CA LEU A 57 8.66 1.74 -14.22
C LEU A 57 8.14 2.42 -12.95
N TYR A 58 9.00 2.71 -11.97
CA TYR A 58 8.63 3.48 -10.79
C TYR A 58 8.27 4.92 -11.13
N ASP A 59 9.03 5.55 -12.01
CA ASP A 59 8.76 6.91 -12.49
C ASP A 59 7.47 6.95 -13.32
N GLU A 60 7.25 5.98 -14.22
CA GLU A 60 6.01 5.84 -14.98
C GLU A 60 4.80 5.62 -14.04
N GLN A 61 4.95 4.78 -13.02
CA GLN A 61 3.90 4.55 -12.03
C GLN A 61 3.53 5.86 -11.31
N LYS A 62 4.54 6.64 -10.91
CA LYS A 62 4.35 7.93 -10.27
C LYS A 62 3.64 8.91 -11.22
N ASP A 63 4.11 9.03 -12.45
CA ASP A 63 3.55 9.95 -13.44
C ASP A 63 2.10 9.60 -13.79
N VAL A 64 1.79 8.32 -14.01
CA VAL A 64 0.43 7.88 -14.34
C VAL A 64 -0.53 8.12 -13.18
N ILE A 65 -0.14 7.80 -11.95
CA ILE A 65 -1.00 8.06 -10.78
C ILE A 65 -1.20 9.56 -10.61
N TYR A 66 -0.13 10.36 -10.73
CA TYR A 66 -0.25 11.80 -10.65
C TYR A 66 -1.21 12.35 -11.72
N ASP A 67 -1.04 11.95 -12.99
CA ASP A 67 -1.86 12.41 -14.12
C ASP A 67 -3.34 12.02 -13.99
N ILE A 68 -3.65 10.79 -13.57
CA ILE A 68 -5.03 10.37 -13.30
C ILE A 68 -5.66 11.26 -12.23
N ASN A 69 -4.94 11.46 -11.13
CA ASN A 69 -5.44 12.18 -9.97
C ASN A 69 -5.52 13.70 -10.20
N SER A 70 -4.56 14.28 -10.94
CA SER A 70 -4.61 15.70 -11.31
C SER A 70 -5.81 15.99 -12.22
N ARG A 71 -6.08 15.12 -13.19
CA ARG A 71 -7.27 15.26 -14.08
C ARG A 71 -8.57 15.16 -13.30
N ASP A 72 -8.64 14.30 -12.30
CA ASP A 72 -9.83 14.18 -11.47
C ASP A 72 -10.02 15.41 -10.58
N VAL A 73 -8.94 15.95 -9.99
CA VAL A 73 -8.97 17.21 -9.23
C VAL A 73 -9.42 18.37 -10.12
N GLU A 74 -8.87 18.51 -11.32
CA GLU A 74 -9.26 19.54 -12.29
C GLU A 74 -10.74 19.42 -12.69
N ARG A 75 -11.22 18.19 -12.95
CA ARG A 75 -12.63 17.94 -13.28
C ARG A 75 -13.54 18.32 -12.11
N GLN A 76 -13.18 17.98 -10.88
CA GLN A 76 -13.94 18.36 -9.70
C GLN A 76 -13.93 19.89 -9.49
N TYR A 77 -12.79 20.54 -9.71
CA TYR A 77 -12.65 21.99 -9.66
C TYR A 77 -13.59 22.68 -10.67
N GLU A 78 -13.62 22.26 -11.93
CA GLU A 78 -14.52 22.85 -12.93
C GLU A 78 -16.00 22.70 -12.55
N ASN A 79 -16.39 21.53 -12.03
CA ASN A 79 -17.75 21.28 -11.58
C ASN A 79 -18.12 22.13 -10.36
N ALA A 80 -17.18 22.29 -9.43
CA ALA A 80 -17.34 23.11 -8.24
C ALA A 80 -17.40 24.60 -8.58
N GLU A 81 -16.56 25.09 -9.50
CA GLU A 81 -16.56 26.47 -9.98
C GLU A 81 -17.90 26.81 -10.65
N ARG A 82 -18.39 25.94 -11.54
CA ARG A 82 -19.71 26.14 -12.18
C ARG A 82 -20.82 26.19 -11.14
N SER A 83 -20.84 25.23 -10.22
CA SER A 83 -21.87 25.14 -9.17
C SER A 83 -21.84 26.36 -8.23
N ASN A 84 -20.65 26.81 -7.86
CA ASN A 84 -20.44 28.01 -7.06
C ASN A 84 -20.95 29.26 -7.82
N ARG A 85 -20.54 29.45 -9.08
CA ARG A 85 -21.02 30.56 -9.92
C ARG A 85 -22.53 30.58 -10.05
N PHE A 86 -23.19 29.43 -10.26
CA PHE A 86 -24.65 29.35 -10.28
C PHE A 86 -25.27 29.70 -8.93
N GLY A 87 -24.67 29.24 -7.82
CA GLY A 87 -25.08 29.57 -6.47
C GLY A 87 -24.98 31.08 -6.19
N LEU A 88 -23.86 31.70 -6.51
CA LEU A 88 -23.63 33.14 -6.34
C LEU A 88 -24.56 33.96 -7.22
N ALA A 89 -24.72 33.59 -8.49
CA ALA A 89 -25.63 34.25 -9.42
C ALA A 89 -27.08 34.22 -8.91
N ARG A 90 -27.54 33.05 -8.42
CA ARG A 90 -28.88 32.89 -7.85
C ARG A 90 -29.12 33.76 -6.61
N ASN A 91 -28.08 34.05 -5.84
CA ASN A 91 -28.15 34.89 -4.66
C ASN A 91 -27.79 36.37 -4.94
N GLY A 92 -27.50 36.74 -6.19
CA GLY A 92 -27.09 38.10 -6.54
C GLY A 92 -25.72 38.50 -5.98
N LEU A 93 -24.90 37.54 -5.56
CA LEU A 93 -23.57 37.75 -4.96
C LEU A 93 -22.43 37.61 -5.99
N LEU A 94 -22.75 37.28 -7.24
CA LEU A 94 -21.79 37.19 -8.34
C LEU A 94 -21.14 38.56 -8.58
N GLY A 95 -19.80 38.59 -8.70
CA GLY A 95 -19.01 39.82 -8.86
C GLY A 95 -18.80 40.63 -7.57
N GLY A 96 -19.27 40.16 -6.42
CA GLY A 96 -19.00 40.75 -5.12
C GLY A 96 -17.75 40.16 -4.44
N SER A 97 -17.46 40.60 -3.21
CA SER A 97 -16.35 40.04 -2.40
C SER A 97 -16.50 38.54 -2.14
N VAL A 98 -17.75 38.07 -1.95
CA VAL A 98 -18.06 36.65 -1.73
C VAL A 98 -17.64 35.79 -2.92
N ASP A 99 -17.81 36.30 -4.14
CA ASP A 99 -17.36 35.62 -5.37
C ASP A 99 -15.85 35.46 -5.37
N ILE A 100 -15.12 36.56 -5.14
CA ILE A 100 -13.65 36.60 -5.10
C ILE A 100 -13.11 35.64 -4.02
N ASP A 101 -13.66 35.70 -2.81
CA ASP A 101 -13.21 34.86 -1.70
C ASP A 101 -13.46 33.37 -1.97
N SER A 102 -14.63 33.04 -2.52
CA SER A 102 -14.99 31.67 -2.84
C SER A 102 -14.16 31.10 -3.99
N ASN A 103 -13.83 31.91 -5.00
CA ASN A 103 -12.94 31.51 -6.09
C ASN A 103 -11.50 31.32 -5.60
N ALA A 104 -11.02 32.18 -4.69
CA ALA A 104 -9.72 32.00 -4.05
C ALA A 104 -9.67 30.71 -3.21
N GLU A 105 -10.78 30.33 -2.55
CA GLU A 105 -10.87 29.06 -1.84
C GLU A 105 -10.85 27.85 -2.76
N LEU A 106 -11.59 27.89 -3.87
CA LEU A 106 -11.56 26.84 -4.90
C LEU A 106 -10.15 26.62 -5.44
N GLN A 107 -9.42 27.70 -5.71
CA GLN A 107 -8.02 27.62 -6.16
C GLN A 107 -7.09 27.02 -5.09
N ARG A 108 -7.26 27.39 -3.82
CA ARG A 108 -6.49 26.78 -2.72
C ARG A 108 -6.73 25.28 -2.65
N LYS A 109 -7.99 24.85 -2.72
CA LYS A 109 -8.35 23.42 -2.71
C LYS A 109 -7.83 22.69 -3.94
N ASN A 110 -7.89 23.29 -5.13
CA ASN A 110 -7.28 22.71 -6.33
C ASN A 110 -5.78 22.44 -6.13
N ASN A 111 -5.04 23.44 -5.63
CA ASN A 111 -3.61 23.30 -5.36
C ASN A 111 -3.33 22.25 -4.26
N GLU A 112 -4.16 22.20 -3.22
CA GLU A 112 -4.08 21.17 -2.18
C GLU A 112 -4.32 19.76 -2.76
N GLY A 113 -5.33 19.61 -3.62
CA GLY A 113 -5.62 18.36 -4.32
C GLY A 113 -4.46 17.92 -5.21
N LEU A 114 -3.84 18.84 -5.94
CA LEU A 114 -2.64 18.53 -6.74
C LEU A 114 -1.46 18.08 -5.85
N MET A 115 -1.25 18.70 -4.68
CA MET A 115 -0.23 18.23 -3.73
C MET A 115 -0.56 16.85 -3.16
N GLN A 116 -1.82 16.58 -2.85
CA GLN A 116 -2.27 15.25 -2.43
C GLN A 116 -2.05 14.22 -3.55
N ALA A 117 -2.25 14.59 -4.81
CA ALA A 117 -1.96 13.74 -5.98
C ALA A 117 -0.49 13.36 -6.03
N THR A 118 0.41 14.33 -5.82
CA THR A 118 1.85 14.06 -5.74
C THR A 118 2.17 13.12 -4.59
N GLY A 119 1.60 13.34 -3.40
CA GLY A 119 1.82 12.46 -2.25
C GLY A 119 1.35 11.03 -2.48
N LEU A 120 0.19 10.84 -3.12
CA LEU A 120 -0.33 9.53 -3.50
C LEU A 120 0.59 8.84 -4.51
N ALA A 121 1.02 9.56 -5.54
CA ALA A 121 1.95 9.06 -6.55
C ALA A 121 3.30 8.62 -5.96
N ASP A 122 3.88 9.44 -5.07
CA ASP A 122 5.12 9.11 -4.37
C ASP A 122 4.96 7.86 -3.50
N SER A 123 3.83 7.75 -2.78
CA SER A 123 3.56 6.60 -1.93
C SER A 123 3.41 5.30 -2.73
N ALA A 124 2.75 5.35 -3.89
CA ALA A 124 2.55 4.20 -4.76
C ALA A 124 3.87 3.70 -5.37
N ALA A 125 4.73 4.62 -5.84
CA ALA A 125 6.06 4.26 -6.32
C ALA A 125 6.94 3.67 -5.20
N ALA A 126 6.87 4.22 -3.99
CA ALA A 126 7.59 3.68 -2.84
C ALA A 126 7.10 2.28 -2.44
N ASN A 127 5.78 2.04 -2.43
CA ASN A 127 5.19 0.74 -2.14
C ASN A 127 5.64 -0.32 -3.14
N LEU A 128 5.65 0.01 -4.43
CA LEU A 128 6.11 -0.89 -5.49
C LEU A 128 7.61 -1.22 -5.34
N LYS A 129 8.46 -0.21 -5.09
CA LYS A 129 9.89 -0.40 -4.79
C LYS A 129 10.10 -1.36 -3.61
N LEU A 130 9.34 -1.17 -2.55
CA LEU A 130 9.43 -1.98 -1.34
C LEU A 130 8.88 -3.41 -1.55
N GLN A 131 7.86 -3.60 -2.38
CA GLN A 131 7.39 -4.93 -2.77
C GLN A 131 8.49 -5.68 -3.54
N ASP A 132 9.15 -5.03 -4.51
CA ASP A 132 10.27 -5.62 -5.24
C ASP A 132 11.45 -5.97 -4.35
N GLU A 133 11.79 -5.09 -3.40
CA GLU A 133 12.88 -5.33 -2.46
C GLU A 133 12.60 -6.57 -1.59
N ARG A 134 11.37 -6.70 -1.09
CA ARG A 134 10.94 -7.89 -0.33
C ARG A 134 11.01 -9.16 -1.19
N ASN A 135 10.56 -9.08 -2.44
CA ASN A 135 10.61 -10.19 -3.38
C ASN A 135 12.06 -10.62 -3.65
N ARG A 136 12.96 -9.65 -3.88
CA ARG A 136 14.39 -9.89 -4.06
C ARG A 136 15.01 -10.54 -2.82
N GLN A 137 14.72 -10.05 -1.62
CA GLN A 137 15.23 -10.62 -0.37
C GLN A 137 14.74 -12.05 -0.13
N SER A 138 13.47 -12.34 -0.44
CA SER A 138 12.91 -13.70 -0.39
C SER A 138 13.65 -14.65 -1.35
N LEU A 139 13.91 -14.20 -2.58
CA LEU A 139 14.66 -14.96 -3.59
C LEU A 139 16.12 -15.19 -3.21
N ILE A 140 16.79 -14.18 -2.64
CA ILE A 140 18.16 -14.31 -2.12
C ILE A 140 18.20 -15.33 -0.98
N SER A 141 17.23 -15.28 -0.06
CA SER A 141 17.11 -16.25 1.03
C SER A 141 16.90 -17.67 0.50
N MET A 142 16.09 -17.82 -0.57
CA MET A 142 15.91 -19.10 -1.26
C MET A 142 17.20 -19.57 -1.95
N ALA A 143 17.96 -18.68 -2.57
CA ALA A 143 19.26 -19.01 -3.19
C ALA A 143 20.30 -19.46 -2.16
N GLN A 144 20.34 -18.83 -0.98
CA GLN A 144 21.21 -19.22 0.14
C GLN A 144 20.88 -20.62 0.70
N SER A 145 19.61 -21.03 0.60
CA SER A 145 19.17 -22.37 1.03
C SER A 145 19.59 -23.51 0.09
N ASP A 146 20.35 -23.24 -0.99
CA ASP A 146 20.92 -24.21 -1.94
C ASP A 146 19.88 -25.01 -2.76
N ILE A 147 18.58 -24.84 -2.49
CA ILE A 147 17.48 -25.62 -3.08
C ILE A 147 17.07 -25.12 -4.48
N GLY A 148 17.50 -23.93 -4.92
CA GLY A 148 16.76 -23.21 -5.97
C GLY A 148 17.52 -22.51 -7.08
N SER A 149 18.84 -22.65 -7.28
CA SER A 149 19.56 -21.77 -8.24
C SER A 149 19.01 -21.78 -9.68
N GLY A 150 18.46 -22.90 -10.16
CA GLY A 150 17.83 -23.01 -11.48
C GLY A 150 16.36 -22.54 -11.56
N THR A 151 15.61 -22.60 -10.46
CA THR A 151 14.19 -22.17 -10.40
C THR A 151 14.04 -20.73 -9.93
N ALA A 152 15.07 -20.17 -9.27
CA ALA A 152 15.07 -18.80 -8.75
C ALA A 152 14.96 -17.74 -9.85
N GLN A 153 15.53 -17.99 -11.03
CA GLN A 153 15.43 -17.07 -12.16
C GLN A 153 13.99 -16.98 -12.69
N SER A 154 13.33 -18.12 -12.89
CA SER A 154 11.94 -18.17 -13.31
C SER A 154 11.01 -17.56 -12.26
N LEU A 155 11.27 -17.82 -10.97
CA LEU A 155 10.49 -17.22 -9.88
C LEU A 155 10.72 -15.70 -9.78
N ALA A 156 11.95 -15.22 -10.01
CA ALA A 156 12.25 -13.80 -10.09
C ALA A 156 11.48 -13.11 -11.22
N GLN A 157 11.48 -13.70 -12.42
CA GLN A 157 10.72 -13.18 -13.56
C GLN A 157 9.22 -13.17 -13.27
N GLN A 158 8.68 -14.23 -12.68
CA GLN A 158 7.27 -14.30 -12.29
C GLN A 158 6.92 -13.26 -11.22
N SER A 159 7.80 -13.06 -10.24
CA SER A 159 7.62 -12.05 -9.20
C SER A 159 7.61 -10.63 -9.78
N LEU A 160 8.43 -10.36 -10.78
CA LEU A 160 8.46 -9.08 -11.49
C LEU A 160 7.19 -8.85 -12.31
N ALA A 161 6.69 -9.87 -13.00
CA ALA A 161 5.41 -9.82 -13.71
C ALA A 161 4.26 -9.51 -12.74
N ASN A 162 4.18 -10.22 -11.61
CA ASN A 162 3.17 -9.97 -10.59
C ASN A 162 3.26 -8.55 -10.00
N ALA A 163 4.48 -8.04 -9.75
CA ALA A 163 4.67 -6.67 -9.27
C ALA A 163 4.22 -5.63 -10.30
N ALA A 164 4.46 -5.88 -11.59
CA ALA A 164 3.93 -5.04 -12.67
C ALA A 164 2.39 -5.09 -12.72
N ASP A 165 1.79 -6.28 -12.62
CA ASP A 165 0.33 -6.45 -12.59
C ASP A 165 -0.31 -5.72 -11.40
N ASN A 166 0.30 -5.80 -10.22
CA ASN A 166 -0.14 -5.04 -9.05
C ASN A 166 -0.04 -3.53 -9.28
N ALA A 167 1.04 -3.06 -9.92
CA ALA A 167 1.20 -1.65 -10.25
C ALA A 167 0.09 -1.17 -11.19
N TYR A 168 -0.31 -1.98 -12.17
CA TYR A 168 -1.46 -1.68 -13.03
C TYR A 168 -2.78 -1.67 -12.26
N ALA A 169 -2.99 -2.58 -11.30
CA ALA A 169 -4.18 -2.60 -10.45
C ALA A 169 -4.25 -1.38 -9.51
N ASP A 170 -3.11 -0.94 -8.98
CA ASP A 170 -3.00 0.26 -8.14
C ASP A 170 -3.41 1.51 -8.94
N ARG A 171 -3.03 1.61 -10.23
CA ARG A 171 -3.47 2.71 -11.11
C ARG A 171 -4.99 2.79 -11.22
N ALA A 172 -5.67 1.64 -11.29
CA ALA A 172 -7.13 1.58 -11.40
C ALA A 172 -7.87 1.99 -10.12
N THR A 173 -7.18 1.92 -8.96
CA THR A 173 -7.77 2.20 -7.65
C THR A 173 -7.30 3.54 -7.07
N ALA A 174 -6.22 4.12 -7.59
CA ALA A 174 -5.64 5.38 -7.12
C ALA A 174 -6.54 6.58 -7.48
N SER A 175 -7.37 7.00 -6.52
CA SER A 175 -8.25 8.16 -6.62
C SER A 175 -8.12 9.06 -5.39
N ILE A 176 -7.89 10.35 -5.62
CA ILE A 176 -8.23 11.42 -4.69
C ILE A 176 -9.75 11.44 -4.67
N GLY A 177 -10.34 11.12 -3.53
CA GLY A 177 -11.80 11.12 -3.35
C GLY A 177 -12.43 12.49 -3.62
N SER A 178 -13.68 12.67 -3.17
CA SER A 178 -14.38 13.93 -3.40
C SER A 178 -13.80 15.07 -2.55
N LEU A 179 -12.98 15.94 -3.16
CA LEU A 179 -12.31 17.06 -2.49
C LEU A 179 -13.24 18.28 -2.30
N PHE A 180 -14.27 18.39 -3.15
CA PHE A 180 -15.16 19.55 -3.22
C PHE A 180 -16.58 19.28 -2.70
N ASP A 181 -16.92 18.05 -2.32
CA ASP A 181 -18.26 17.70 -1.81
C ASP A 181 -18.59 18.48 -0.53
N ASP A 182 -17.60 18.75 0.31
CA ASP A 182 -17.75 19.54 1.54
C ASP A 182 -18.06 21.02 1.27
N MET A 183 -17.65 21.60 0.13
CA MET A 183 -17.98 23.00 -0.22
C MET A 183 -19.44 23.17 -0.61
N GLY A 184 -19.99 22.23 -1.37
CA GLY A 184 -21.41 22.25 -1.75
C GLY A 184 -22.32 22.19 -0.53
N GLN A 185 -21.94 21.39 0.47
CA GLN A 185 -22.68 21.27 1.72
C GLN A 185 -22.40 22.41 2.70
N ALA A 186 -21.18 22.94 2.77
CA ALA A 186 -20.87 24.09 3.62
C ALA A 186 -21.65 25.34 3.19
N TYR A 187 -21.82 25.59 1.90
CA TYR A 187 -22.56 26.77 1.43
C TYR A 187 -24.09 26.63 1.60
N LEU A 188 -24.63 25.42 1.38
CA LEU A 188 -26.03 25.13 1.67
C LEU A 188 -26.30 25.14 3.18
N SER A 189 -25.45 24.50 3.97
CA SER A 189 -25.55 24.46 5.43
C SER A 189 -25.29 25.82 6.07
N ALA A 190 -24.41 26.68 5.54
CA ALA A 190 -24.27 28.05 6.01
C ALA A 190 -25.56 28.86 5.78
N LYS A 191 -26.38 28.52 4.78
CA LYS A 191 -27.71 29.10 4.59
C LYS A 191 -28.75 28.57 5.58
N TYR A 192 -28.64 27.29 5.97
CA TYR A 192 -29.52 26.68 6.97
C TYR A 192 -29.12 27.04 8.42
N HIS A 193 -27.83 27.26 8.69
CA HIS A 193 -27.29 27.69 9.99
C HIS A 193 -27.29 29.22 10.15
N GLY A 194 -27.12 29.97 9.05
CA GLY A 194 -27.20 31.44 9.04
C GLY A 194 -28.61 32.00 9.21
N ASN A 195 -29.65 31.17 9.07
CA ASN A 195 -31.05 31.53 9.37
C ASN A 195 -31.61 30.82 10.61
N SER A 196 -30.80 30.03 11.32
CA SER A 196 -31.09 29.50 12.66
C SER A 196 -30.18 30.12 13.74
N SER A 197 -29.41 31.15 13.37
CA SER A 197 -28.69 32.04 14.30
C SER A 197 -29.57 33.21 14.80
N GLY A 198 -30.90 33.02 14.80
CA GLY A 198 -31.89 34.04 15.21
C GLY A 198 -32.80 33.62 16.37
N ASP A 199 -32.74 32.37 16.83
CA ASP A 199 -33.45 31.94 18.04
C ASP A 199 -32.76 30.71 18.65
N SER A 200 -31.63 30.96 19.32
CA SER A 200 -31.22 30.11 20.42
C SER A 200 -31.15 31.01 21.64
N SER A 201 -32.34 31.46 22.03
CA SER A 201 -32.61 31.88 23.39
C SER A 201 -31.98 30.86 24.33
N SER A 202 -30.97 31.34 25.03
CA SER A 202 -30.26 30.71 26.12
C SER A 202 -31.24 30.28 27.22
N ALA A 203 -31.86 29.12 27.05
CA ALA A 203 -32.48 28.39 28.13
C ALA A 203 -31.35 27.68 28.92
N PHE A 204 -30.67 28.47 29.75
CA PHE A 204 -29.96 27.95 30.91
C PHE A 204 -30.95 27.13 31.74
N ASN A 205 -30.97 25.81 31.60
CA ASN A 205 -31.56 24.94 32.60
C ASN A 205 -30.43 24.21 33.34
N LEU A 206 -29.97 24.90 34.37
CA LEU A 206 -29.06 24.43 35.39
C LEU A 206 -29.91 23.70 36.45
N ASN A 207 -29.90 22.37 36.45
CA ASN A 207 -30.19 21.48 37.59
C ASN A 207 -29.93 20.04 37.08
N ASN A 208 -28.77 19.42 37.29
CA ASN A 208 -28.24 18.96 38.58
C ASN A 208 -29.32 18.48 39.56
N SER A 209 -29.62 17.18 39.55
CA SER A 209 -29.53 16.31 40.74
C SER A 209 -30.17 14.96 40.43
N GLY A 210 -29.43 13.88 40.68
CA GLY A 210 -29.87 12.50 40.45
C GLY A 210 -31.12 12.08 41.22
N GLY A 211 -31.71 10.97 40.78
CA GLY A 211 -32.80 10.32 41.51
C GLY A 211 -33.76 9.57 40.59
N THR A 212 -33.56 8.25 40.50
CA THR A 212 -34.58 7.21 40.69
C THR A 212 -36.03 7.43 40.22
N ALA A 213 -36.47 6.49 39.37
CA ALA A 213 -37.83 5.96 39.20
C ALA A 213 -38.90 6.80 38.49
N GLY A 214 -39.56 6.15 37.52
CA GLY A 214 -40.78 6.64 36.89
C GLY A 214 -41.19 5.79 35.69
N GLN A 215 -41.57 4.53 35.93
CA GLN A 215 -42.33 3.73 34.97
C GLN A 215 -43.61 4.46 34.55
N SER A 216 -43.95 4.46 33.25
CA SER A 216 -45.36 4.41 32.84
C SER A 216 -45.53 3.99 31.37
N ASN A 217 -45.85 2.71 31.22
CA ASN A 217 -46.78 2.08 30.27
C ASN A 217 -47.19 2.87 29.01
N TYR A 218 -46.76 2.37 27.85
CA TYR A 218 -47.60 2.38 26.65
C TYR A 218 -47.78 0.95 26.13
N GLN A 219 -49.00 0.48 26.34
CA GLN A 219 -49.57 -0.81 25.98
C GLN A 219 -50.04 -0.74 24.52
N GLY A 220 -49.61 -1.68 23.69
CA GLY A 220 -50.01 -1.76 22.27
C GLY A 220 -49.65 -3.10 21.66
N HIS A 221 -50.33 -4.17 22.10
CA HIS A 221 -50.20 -5.49 21.49
C HIS A 221 -50.97 -5.55 20.16
N VAL A 222 -50.28 -5.94 19.08
CA VAL A 222 -50.89 -6.42 17.83
C VAL A 222 -50.44 -7.86 17.63
N PHE A 223 -51.21 -8.83 18.16
CA PHE A 223 -50.97 -10.24 17.88
C PHE A 223 -51.79 -10.67 16.66
N ARG A 224 -51.08 -11.07 15.61
CA ARG A 224 -51.62 -11.65 14.36
C ARG A 224 -52.38 -12.95 14.67
N GLY A 225 -53.62 -13.02 14.18
CA GLY A 225 -54.43 -14.23 14.21
C GLY A 225 -53.88 -15.32 13.30
N VAL A 226 -53.87 -16.55 13.81
CA VAL A 226 -53.86 -17.80 13.06
C VAL A 226 -55.03 -18.60 13.60
N ASN A 227 -56.04 -18.86 12.78
CA ASN A 227 -57.09 -19.84 13.07
C ASN A 227 -57.08 -20.90 11.97
N ASN A 228 -57.38 -22.13 12.41
CA ASN A 228 -57.66 -23.36 11.68
C ASN A 228 -58.43 -23.15 10.37
#